data_AF-A0A7S0ULQ9-F1
#
_entry.id   AF-A0A7S0ULQ9-F1
#
_cell.length_a   1.000
_cell.length_b   1.000
_cell.length_c   1.000
_cell.angle_alpha   90.00
_cell.angle_beta   90.00
_cell.angle_gamma   90.00
#
_symmetry.space_group_name_H-M   'P 1'
#
loop_
_entity.id
_entity.type
_entity.pdbx_description
1 polymer ?
#
loop_
_entity_poly.entity_id
_entity_poly.type
_entity_poly.pdbx_seq_one_letter_code
_entity_poly.pdbx_strand_id
1 'polypeptide(L)'
;GQGVGQVKERPVLEKSLSAVGWEANAQGRFLPRSLDLSATLDPRRLASQAVALNLRLMKWRAAPSLDLKSIADCRCLLVGAGTLGCAVARGLQAWGVRQITFVDGSRISYSNPVRQSLYKFADCVDGGKPKAAAAAAALKEIFMDTVAAAAAILIPMPGHPPLKKEGMEEEAEEAMKKAFEEFEALVMGHDVVFLLTDTRESRWLPSLLAAAHGKLAITAALGFDSYLVMRHGAPPDSDNCGSFIRGDGVG
;
A
#
# COMPACT_ATOMS: atom_id res chain seq x y z
N GLY A 1 -33.95 90.69 14.10
CA GLY A 1 -33.28 90.12 15.27
C GLY A 1 -32.72 88.77 14.90
N GLN A 2 -31.40 88.66 14.70
CA GLN A 2 -30.73 87.38 14.48
C GLN A 2 -30.18 86.91 15.83
N GLY A 3 -30.85 85.94 16.43
CA GLY A 3 -30.40 85.25 17.63
C GLY A 3 -29.60 84.01 17.24
N VAL A 4 -28.31 84.03 17.55
CA VAL A 4 -27.34 82.96 17.33
C VAL A 4 -27.73 81.73 18.14
N GLY A 5 -28.10 80.64 17.47
CA GLY A 5 -28.25 79.34 18.09
C GLY A 5 -26.87 78.75 18.40
N GLN A 6 -26.48 78.73 19.67
CA GLN A 6 -25.27 78.04 20.11
C GLN A 6 -25.36 76.54 19.80
N VAL A 7 -24.50 76.08 18.90
CA VAL A 7 -24.19 74.65 18.72
C VAL A 7 -23.52 74.19 20.01
N LYS A 8 -24.18 73.33 20.79
CA LYS A 8 -23.52 72.62 21.89
C LYS A 8 -22.51 71.65 21.28
N GLU A 9 -21.23 72.01 21.35
CA GLU A 9 -20.12 71.11 21.05
C GLU A 9 -20.26 69.84 21.89
N ARG A 10 -20.15 68.67 21.25
CA ARG A 10 -20.03 67.40 21.97
C ARG A 10 -18.73 67.46 22.78
N PRO A 11 -18.73 67.06 24.07
CA PRO A 11 -17.50 67.00 24.82
C PRO A 11 -16.56 66.05 24.10
N VAL A 12 -15.44 66.59 23.60
CA VAL A 12 -14.35 65.79 23.05
C VAL A 12 -13.85 64.95 24.21
N LEU A 13 -14.06 63.64 24.15
CA LEU A 13 -13.43 62.70 25.06
C LEU A 13 -11.91 62.78 24.82
N GLU A 14 -11.25 63.66 25.58
CA GLU A 14 -9.81 63.87 25.64
C GLU A 14 -9.12 62.64 26.25
N LYS A 15 -8.89 61.63 25.42
CA LYS A 15 -7.67 60.82 25.32
C LYS A 15 -7.97 59.66 24.37
N SER A 16 -7.36 59.69 23.19
CA SER A 16 -7.29 58.49 22.37
C SER A 16 -6.47 57.44 23.12
N LEU A 17 -7.12 56.42 23.67
CA LEU A 17 -6.43 55.30 24.30
C LEU A 17 -5.64 54.54 23.23
N SER A 18 -4.32 54.46 23.37
CA SER A 18 -3.45 53.69 22.46
C SER A 18 -3.47 52.22 22.87
N ALA A 19 -3.99 51.34 22.01
CA ALA A 19 -3.93 49.90 22.21
C ALA A 19 -2.52 49.37 21.88
N VAL A 20 -1.90 48.68 22.83
CA VAL A 20 -0.59 47.99 22.71
C VAL A 20 -0.71 46.58 23.29
N GLY A 21 0.31 45.73 23.12
CA GLY A 21 0.34 44.40 23.74
C GLY A 21 0.48 43.22 22.77
N TRP A 22 0.75 43.47 21.49
CA TRP A 22 1.14 42.41 20.58
C TRP A 22 2.43 41.75 21.06
N GLU A 23 2.43 40.42 21.15
CA GLU A 23 3.63 39.68 21.49
C GLU A 23 4.57 39.64 20.27
N ALA A 24 5.84 40.03 20.47
CA ALA A 24 6.85 39.87 19.43
C ALA A 24 7.25 38.39 19.29
N ASN A 25 7.57 37.95 18.08
CA ASN A 25 8.21 36.65 17.88
C ASN A 25 9.65 36.64 18.43
N ALA A 26 10.32 35.48 18.38
CA ALA A 26 11.71 35.36 18.86
C ALA A 26 12.73 36.30 18.15
N GLN A 27 12.34 36.90 17.02
CA GLN A 27 13.15 37.86 16.25
C GLN A 27 12.72 39.32 16.52
N GLY A 28 11.88 39.57 17.52
CA GLY A 28 11.43 40.92 17.89
C GLY A 28 10.37 41.51 16.96
N ARG A 29 9.78 40.74 16.04
CA ARG A 29 8.76 41.22 15.09
C ARG A 29 7.36 40.89 15.57
N PHE A 30 6.44 41.85 15.47
CA PHE A 30 5.02 41.68 15.76
C PHE A 30 4.28 41.04 14.58
N LEU A 31 4.52 39.74 14.40
CA LEU A 31 3.90 38.93 13.35
C LEU A 31 3.13 37.76 13.99
N PRO A 32 2.04 37.28 13.36
CA PRO A 32 1.32 36.12 13.83
C PRO A 32 2.23 34.88 13.84
N ARG A 33 2.08 34.04 14.88
CA ARG A 33 2.77 32.75 14.96
C ARG A 33 1.86 31.65 14.42
N SER A 34 2.41 30.80 13.56
CA SER A 34 1.75 29.60 13.05
C SER A 34 2.58 28.38 13.47
N LEU A 35 1.91 27.31 13.89
CA LEU A 35 2.54 26.08 14.38
C LEU A 35 1.83 24.87 13.78
N ASP A 36 2.59 23.95 13.20
CA ASP A 36 2.06 22.66 12.73
C ASP A 36 1.99 21.67 13.91
N LEU A 37 0.78 21.43 14.41
CA LEU A 37 0.50 20.47 15.47
C LEU A 37 0.06 19.10 14.94
N SER A 38 0.07 18.87 13.63
CA SER A 38 -0.41 17.60 13.06
C SER A 38 0.40 16.40 13.54
N ALA A 39 1.69 16.55 13.84
CA ALA A 39 2.50 15.45 14.37
C ALA A 39 1.99 14.92 15.72
N THR A 40 1.27 15.73 16.50
CA THR A 40 0.75 15.39 17.83
C THR A 40 -0.77 15.32 17.90
N LEU A 41 -1.49 16.00 17.01
CA LEU A 41 -2.95 16.09 17.03
C LEU A 41 -3.65 15.36 15.88
N ASP A 42 -2.95 15.06 14.77
CA ASP A 42 -3.55 14.32 13.66
C ASP A 42 -3.53 12.82 13.97
N PRO A 43 -4.70 12.16 14.17
CA PRO A 43 -4.76 10.73 14.46
C PRO A 43 -4.07 9.87 13.40
N ARG A 44 -4.04 10.35 12.15
CA ARG A 44 -3.42 9.66 11.02
C ARG A 44 -1.91 9.60 11.20
N ARG A 45 -1.28 10.76 11.45
CA ARG A 45 0.16 10.85 11.71
C ARG A 45 0.55 10.10 12.98
N LEU A 46 -0.27 10.17 14.03
CA LEU A 46 -0.05 9.42 15.27
C LEU A 46 -0.05 7.90 15.03
N ALA A 47 -1.01 7.37 14.28
CA ALA A 47 -1.06 5.96 13.92
C ALA A 47 0.20 5.53 13.13
N SER A 48 0.61 6.34 12.15
CA SER A 48 1.81 6.07 11.35
C SER A 48 3.09 6.09 12.16
N GLN A 49 3.21 7.04 13.09
CA GLN A 49 4.34 7.12 14.02
C GLN A 49 4.36 5.92 14.98
N ALA A 50 3.20 5.49 15.48
CA ALA A 50 3.09 4.34 16.38
C ALA A 50 3.54 3.03 15.70
N VAL A 51 3.12 2.81 14.45
CA VAL A 51 3.57 1.65 13.64
C VAL A 51 5.08 1.71 13.40
N ALA A 52 5.60 2.88 12.97
CA ALA A 52 7.03 3.04 12.72
C ALA A 52 7.87 2.86 14.00
N LEU A 53 7.36 3.30 15.15
CA LEU A 53 8.01 3.12 16.44
C LEU A 53 8.11 1.64 16.82
N ASN A 54 7.06 0.85 16.60
CA ASN A 54 7.07 -0.59 16.89
C ASN A 54 8.21 -1.31 16.14
N LEU A 55 8.36 -1.03 14.84
CA LEU A 55 9.45 -1.60 14.04
C LEU A 55 10.83 -1.10 14.49
N ARG A 56 10.96 0.20 14.83
CA ARG A 56 12.21 0.77 15.36
C ARG A 56 12.61 0.13 16.70
N LEU A 57 11.65 -0.18 17.56
CA LEU A 57 11.91 -0.87 18.82
C LEU A 57 12.48 -2.28 18.59
N MET A 58 12.00 -3.02 17.58
CA MET A 58 12.60 -4.31 17.19
C MET A 58 14.04 -4.13 16.74
N LYS A 59 14.31 -3.14 15.89
CA LYS A 59 15.68 -2.81 15.44
C LYS A 59 16.59 -2.48 16.61
N TRP A 60 16.18 -1.57 17.50
CA TRP A 60 17.04 -1.14 18.62
C TRP A 60 17.28 -2.23 19.66
N ARG A 61 16.31 -3.10 19.91
CA ARG A 61 16.40 -4.10 20.99
C ARG A 61 16.98 -5.44 20.54
N ALA A 62 16.67 -5.88 19.33
CA ALA A 62 16.96 -7.24 18.89
C ALA A 62 17.88 -7.31 17.67
N ALA A 63 17.71 -6.42 16.69
CA ALA A 63 18.44 -6.50 15.43
C ALA A 63 18.91 -5.10 14.94
N PRO A 64 20.01 -4.55 15.49
CA PRO A 64 20.48 -3.20 15.13
C PRO A 64 20.86 -3.03 13.65
N SER A 65 21.27 -4.11 12.99
CA SER A 65 21.59 -4.14 11.55
C SER A 65 20.37 -4.17 10.63
N LEU A 66 19.15 -4.37 11.16
CA LEU A 66 17.93 -4.46 10.37
C LEU A 66 17.67 -3.18 9.58
N ASP A 67 17.56 -3.28 8.26
CA ASP A 67 17.23 -2.16 7.38
C ASP A 67 15.72 -2.05 7.17
N LEU A 68 15.05 -1.38 8.10
CA LEU A 68 13.62 -1.09 8.02
C LEU A 68 13.24 -0.22 6.82
N LYS A 69 14.15 0.61 6.31
CA LYS A 69 13.85 1.50 5.19
C LYS A 69 13.70 0.69 3.90
N SER A 70 14.64 -0.22 3.65
CA SER A 70 14.56 -1.12 2.49
C SER A 70 13.27 -1.96 2.47
N ILE A 71 12.83 -2.48 3.64
CA ILE A 71 11.57 -3.22 3.76
C ILE A 71 10.38 -2.31 3.43
N ALA A 72 10.34 -1.11 4.00
CA ALA A 72 9.23 -0.18 3.82
C ALA A 72 9.07 0.31 2.37
N ASP A 73 10.20 0.55 1.69
CA ASP A 73 10.27 1.05 0.32
C ASP A 73 10.06 -0.05 -0.74
N CYS A 74 10.13 -1.33 -0.35
CA CYS A 74 9.96 -2.48 -1.24
C CYS A 74 8.57 -2.50 -1.90
N ARG A 75 8.54 -2.65 -3.23
CA ARG A 75 7.31 -2.81 -4.02
C ARG A 75 6.98 -4.28 -4.20
N CYS A 76 5.88 -4.71 -3.57
CA CYS A 76 5.45 -6.09 -3.59
C CYS A 76 4.25 -6.29 -4.53
N LEU A 77 4.42 -7.17 -5.53
CA LEU A 77 3.33 -7.65 -6.38
C LEU A 77 2.77 -8.96 -5.80
N LEU A 78 1.50 -8.99 -5.45
CA LEU A 78 0.80 -10.16 -4.94
C LEU A 78 -0.07 -10.78 -6.04
N VAL A 79 0.41 -11.88 -6.61
CA VAL A 79 -0.27 -12.61 -7.67
C VAL A 79 -1.25 -13.61 -7.03
N GLY A 80 -2.50 -13.20 -6.91
CA GLY A 80 -3.57 -13.89 -6.19
C GLY A 80 -3.98 -13.15 -4.92
N ALA A 81 -5.29 -12.88 -4.79
CA ALA A 81 -5.91 -12.23 -3.63
C ALA A 81 -6.77 -13.20 -2.81
N GLY A 82 -6.46 -14.50 -2.87
CA GLY A 82 -7.09 -15.54 -2.04
C GLY A 82 -6.59 -15.54 -0.59
N THR A 83 -6.65 -16.72 0.06
CA THR A 83 -6.24 -16.88 1.46
C THR A 83 -4.79 -16.48 1.69
N LEU A 84 -3.88 -16.97 0.84
CA LEU A 84 -2.46 -16.60 0.90
C LEU A 84 -2.24 -15.11 0.64
N GLY A 85 -2.86 -14.56 -0.42
CA GLY A 85 -2.77 -13.14 -0.76
C GLY A 85 -3.17 -12.24 0.41
N CYS A 86 -4.29 -12.53 1.06
CA CYS A 86 -4.76 -11.79 2.23
C CYS A 86 -3.79 -11.86 3.42
N ALA A 87 -3.29 -13.07 3.73
CA ALA A 87 -2.39 -13.29 4.87
C ALA A 87 -1.02 -12.64 4.64
N VAL A 88 -0.43 -12.84 3.46
CA VAL A 88 0.86 -12.24 3.07
C VAL A 88 0.74 -10.72 3.07
N ALA A 89 -0.33 -10.14 2.51
CA ALA A 89 -0.54 -8.70 2.50
C ALA A 89 -0.57 -8.09 3.92
N ARG A 90 -1.30 -8.72 4.85
CA ARG A 90 -1.32 -8.28 6.26
C ARG A 90 0.04 -8.41 6.92
N GLY A 91 0.79 -9.48 6.62
CA GLY A 91 2.16 -9.66 7.09
C GLY A 91 3.11 -8.57 6.57
N LEU A 92 3.06 -8.26 5.27
CA LEU A 92 3.84 -7.19 4.65
C LEU A 92 3.52 -5.82 5.26
N GLN A 93 2.22 -5.52 5.43
CA GLN A 93 1.78 -4.27 6.05
C GLN A 93 2.27 -4.15 7.51
N ALA A 94 2.26 -5.25 8.27
CA ALA A 94 2.79 -5.28 9.63
C ALA A 94 4.32 -5.04 9.68
N TRP A 95 5.05 -5.49 8.66
CA TRP A 95 6.48 -5.20 8.48
C TRP A 95 6.77 -3.80 7.92
N GLY A 96 5.74 -3.00 7.68
CA GLY A 96 5.86 -1.61 7.25
C GLY A 96 5.99 -1.41 5.73
N VAL A 97 5.82 -2.46 4.93
CA VAL A 97 5.76 -2.37 3.46
C VAL A 97 4.60 -1.48 3.06
N ARG A 98 4.86 -0.51 2.17
CA ARG A 98 3.86 0.50 1.77
C ARG A 98 3.25 0.24 0.41
N GLN A 99 4.03 -0.33 -0.51
CA GLN A 99 3.65 -0.47 -1.92
C GLN A 99 3.23 -1.91 -2.17
N ILE A 100 1.91 -2.15 -2.24
CA ILE A 100 1.35 -3.51 -2.43
C ILE A 100 0.36 -3.48 -3.58
N THR A 101 0.62 -4.26 -4.62
CA THR A 101 -0.30 -4.38 -5.76
C THR A 101 -0.87 -5.79 -5.81
N PHE A 102 -2.19 -5.92 -5.86
CA PHE A 102 -2.86 -7.21 -6.05
C PHE A 102 -3.18 -7.47 -7.51
N VAL A 103 -2.98 -8.71 -7.95
CA VAL A 103 -3.42 -9.21 -9.26
C VAL A 103 -4.37 -10.37 -9.04
N ASP A 104 -5.66 -10.20 -9.37
CA ASP A 104 -6.67 -11.25 -9.28
C ASP A 104 -7.88 -10.92 -10.16
N GLY A 105 -8.20 -11.79 -11.12
CA GLY A 105 -9.33 -11.64 -12.03
C GLY A 105 -10.67 -12.15 -11.48
N SER A 106 -10.71 -12.71 -10.26
CA SER A 106 -11.90 -13.32 -9.68
C SER A 106 -12.71 -12.37 -8.78
N ARG A 107 -13.92 -12.80 -8.43
CA ARG A 107 -14.84 -12.09 -7.53
C ARG A 107 -14.96 -12.81 -6.19
N ILE A 108 -15.33 -12.08 -5.15
CA ILE A 108 -15.51 -12.62 -3.79
C ILE A 108 -16.78 -13.47 -3.74
N SER A 109 -16.68 -14.70 -3.24
CA SER A 109 -17.82 -15.58 -2.97
C SER A 109 -18.16 -15.66 -1.48
N TYR A 110 -19.37 -16.12 -1.13
CA TYR A 110 -19.82 -16.25 0.26
C TYR A 110 -18.92 -17.11 1.16
N SER A 111 -18.20 -18.08 0.61
CA SER A 111 -17.28 -18.93 1.38
C SER A 111 -15.92 -18.28 1.65
N ASN A 112 -15.63 -17.13 1.02
CA ASN A 112 -14.32 -16.48 1.09
C ASN A 112 -14.04 -15.75 2.42
N PRO A 113 -14.94 -14.92 2.99
CA PRO A 113 -14.63 -14.09 4.15
C PRO A 113 -14.07 -14.84 5.37
N VAL A 114 -14.53 -16.07 5.60
CA VAL A 114 -14.06 -16.89 6.74
C VAL A 114 -12.64 -17.46 6.55
N ARG A 115 -12.08 -17.39 5.32
CA ARG A 115 -10.72 -17.88 4.97
C ARG A 115 -9.82 -16.78 4.39
N GLN A 116 -10.37 -15.62 4.06
CA GLN A 116 -9.70 -14.55 3.33
C GLN A 116 -9.91 -13.24 4.10
N SER A 117 -8.94 -12.93 4.97
CA SER A 117 -9.04 -11.93 6.05
C SER A 117 -9.15 -10.45 5.63
N LEU A 118 -9.33 -10.18 4.34
CA LEU A 118 -9.55 -8.83 3.81
C LEU A 118 -11.00 -8.61 3.37
N TYR A 119 -11.84 -9.64 3.39
CA TYR A 119 -13.21 -9.57 2.88
C TYR A 119 -14.25 -9.71 4.00
N LYS A 120 -15.36 -9.00 3.84
CA LYS A 120 -16.52 -9.05 4.73
C LYS A 120 -17.71 -9.68 3.99
N PHE A 121 -18.74 -10.11 4.73
CA PHE A 121 -19.97 -10.65 4.13
C PHE A 121 -20.59 -9.69 3.10
N ALA A 122 -20.59 -8.39 3.40
CA ALA A 122 -21.13 -7.36 2.51
C ALA A 122 -20.41 -7.29 1.15
N ASP A 123 -19.17 -7.79 1.05
CA ASP A 123 -18.44 -7.82 -0.22
C ASP A 123 -18.85 -8.97 -1.14
N CYS A 124 -19.68 -9.90 -0.65
CA CYS A 124 -20.18 -11.06 -1.40
C CYS A 124 -21.52 -10.81 -2.10
N VAL A 125 -22.25 -9.77 -1.67
CA VAL A 125 -23.59 -9.43 -2.18
C VAL A 125 -23.50 -8.95 -3.64
N ASP A 126 -24.59 -9.06 -4.40
CA ASP A 126 -24.69 -8.61 -5.81
C ASP A 126 -23.64 -9.22 -6.75
N GLY A 127 -23.38 -10.52 -6.60
CA GLY A 127 -22.40 -11.26 -7.40
C GLY A 127 -20.95 -11.02 -6.98
N GLY A 128 -20.74 -10.41 -5.81
CA GLY A 128 -19.44 -10.22 -5.17
C GLY A 128 -18.61 -9.11 -5.80
N LYS A 129 -17.80 -8.42 -4.99
CA LYS A 129 -16.85 -7.42 -5.50
C LYS A 129 -15.62 -8.08 -6.15
N PRO A 130 -14.93 -7.40 -7.08
CA PRO A 130 -13.65 -7.87 -7.61
C PRO A 130 -12.61 -8.01 -6.49
N LYS A 131 -11.96 -9.18 -6.40
CA LYS A 131 -11.06 -9.52 -5.28
C LYS A 131 -9.88 -8.58 -5.15
N ALA A 132 -9.18 -8.29 -6.25
CA ALA A 132 -7.99 -7.43 -6.23
C ALA A 132 -8.32 -6.03 -5.72
N ALA A 133 -9.38 -5.40 -6.26
CA ALA A 133 -9.81 -4.07 -5.88
C ALA A 133 -10.28 -4.01 -4.42
N ALA A 134 -11.07 -5.00 -3.99
CA ALA A 134 -11.53 -5.09 -2.60
C ALA A 134 -10.38 -5.29 -1.61
N ALA A 135 -9.36 -6.11 -1.96
CA ALA A 135 -8.19 -6.32 -1.12
C ALA A 135 -7.36 -5.04 -0.96
N ALA A 136 -7.12 -4.30 -2.06
CA ALA A 136 -6.42 -3.03 -2.01
C ALA A 136 -7.17 -1.98 -1.17
N ALA A 137 -8.51 -1.92 -1.30
CA ALA A 137 -9.34 -1.04 -0.48
C ALA A 137 -9.27 -1.41 1.01
N ALA A 138 -9.34 -2.71 1.33
CA ALA A 138 -9.25 -3.19 2.70
C ALA A 138 -7.90 -2.85 3.36
N LEU A 139 -6.78 -2.96 2.64
CA LEU A 139 -5.47 -2.54 3.17
C LEU A 139 -5.42 -1.05 3.50
N LYS A 140 -6.00 -0.20 2.65
CA LYS A 140 -6.10 1.25 2.90
C LYS A 140 -7.00 1.58 4.08
N GLU A 141 -8.07 0.81 4.28
CA GLU A 141 -8.96 0.92 5.45
C GLU A 141 -8.22 0.56 6.74
N ILE A 142 -7.38 -0.49 6.72
CA ILE A 142 -6.59 -0.92 7.88
C ILE A 142 -5.49 0.09 8.22
N PHE A 143 -4.75 0.55 7.20
CA PHE A 143 -3.67 1.51 7.40
C PHE A 143 -3.53 2.42 6.18
N MET A 144 -3.95 3.66 6.36
CA MET A 144 -4.11 4.62 5.27
C MET A 144 -2.83 5.02 4.53
N ASP A 145 -1.68 4.87 5.16
CA ASP A 145 -0.38 5.14 4.53
C ASP A 145 0.05 4.00 3.57
N THR A 146 -0.76 2.95 3.46
CA THR A 146 -0.53 1.88 2.49
C THR A 146 -0.92 2.37 1.10
N VAL A 147 0.04 2.39 0.20
CA VAL A 147 -0.18 2.61 -1.23
C VAL A 147 -0.52 1.27 -1.86
N ALA A 148 -1.80 0.92 -1.79
CA ALA A 148 -2.32 -0.31 -2.38
C ALA A 148 -2.92 -0.07 -3.78
N ALA A 149 -2.55 -0.89 -4.75
CA ALA A 149 -3.11 -0.90 -6.10
C ALA A 149 -3.69 -2.28 -6.44
N ALA A 150 -4.46 -2.36 -7.53
CA ALA A 150 -5.12 -3.59 -7.95
C ALA A 150 -5.22 -3.65 -9.46
N ALA A 151 -4.98 -4.84 -10.02
CA ALA A 151 -5.21 -5.17 -11.41
C ALA A 151 -6.11 -6.41 -11.51
N ALA A 152 -7.22 -6.27 -12.23
CA ALA A 152 -8.19 -7.35 -12.44
C ALA A 152 -7.78 -8.19 -13.66
N ILE A 153 -6.69 -8.95 -13.52
CA ILE A 153 -6.11 -9.75 -14.60
C ILE A 153 -6.33 -11.23 -14.30
N LEU A 154 -6.88 -11.96 -15.27
CA LEU A 154 -6.89 -13.42 -15.27
C LEU A 154 -5.58 -13.91 -15.87
N ILE A 155 -4.80 -14.68 -15.10
CA ILE A 155 -3.49 -15.15 -15.55
C ILE A 155 -3.68 -16.30 -16.53
N PRO A 156 -3.13 -16.20 -17.76
CA PRO A 156 -3.06 -17.31 -18.69
C PRO A 156 -2.47 -18.58 -18.08
N MET A 157 -3.22 -19.68 -18.16
CA MET A 157 -2.75 -21.00 -17.72
C MET A 157 -2.33 -21.82 -18.95
N PRO A 158 -1.13 -22.42 -18.97
CA PRO A 158 -0.75 -23.37 -20.00
C PRO A 158 -1.80 -24.49 -20.15
N GLY A 159 -2.04 -24.92 -21.39
CA GLY A 159 -3.00 -25.99 -21.70
C GLY A 159 -4.48 -25.59 -21.65
N HIS A 160 -4.79 -24.34 -21.31
CA HIS A 160 -6.16 -23.82 -21.33
C HIS A 160 -6.30 -22.82 -22.49
N PRO A 161 -7.17 -23.08 -23.48
CA PRO A 161 -7.41 -22.10 -24.53
C PRO A 161 -8.08 -20.84 -23.93
N PRO A 162 -7.89 -19.66 -24.53
CA PRO A 162 -8.61 -18.47 -24.13
C PRO A 162 -10.13 -18.75 -24.17
N LEU A 163 -10.88 -18.14 -23.24
CA LEU A 163 -12.33 -18.35 -23.08
C LEU A 163 -13.05 -18.02 -24.39
N LYS A 164 -13.37 -19.07 -25.17
CA LYS A 164 -14.08 -18.94 -26.44
C LYS A 164 -15.53 -18.58 -26.19
N LYS A 165 -15.95 -17.39 -26.62
CA LYS A 165 -17.33 -17.20 -27.08
C LYS A 165 -17.34 -17.51 -28.57
N GLU A 166 -18.28 -18.33 -29.02
CA GLU A 166 -18.43 -18.67 -30.44
C GLU A 166 -18.45 -17.39 -31.29
N GLY A 167 -17.49 -17.26 -32.23
CA GLY A 167 -17.34 -16.10 -33.11
C GLY A 167 -16.46 -14.94 -32.61
N MET A 168 -15.81 -15.04 -31.44
CA MET A 168 -14.97 -13.97 -30.87
C MET A 168 -13.53 -14.43 -30.55
N GLU A 169 -12.93 -15.25 -31.41
CA GLU A 169 -11.58 -15.80 -31.18
C GLU A 169 -10.49 -14.72 -31.24
N GLU A 170 -10.52 -13.85 -32.25
CA GLU A 170 -9.55 -12.76 -32.41
C GLU A 170 -9.58 -11.76 -31.23
N GLU A 171 -10.78 -11.40 -30.77
CA GLU A 171 -10.96 -10.51 -29.62
C GLU A 171 -10.42 -11.11 -28.32
N ALA A 172 -10.59 -12.43 -28.14
CA ALA A 172 -10.09 -13.13 -26.96
C ALA A 172 -8.56 -13.22 -26.95
N GLU A 173 -7.94 -13.43 -28.12
CA GLU A 173 -6.48 -13.39 -28.29
C GLU A 173 -5.91 -12.00 -28.03
N GLU A 174 -6.54 -10.94 -28.56
CA GLU A 174 -6.11 -9.56 -28.33
C GLU A 174 -6.22 -9.17 -26.85
N ALA A 175 -7.33 -9.53 -26.19
CA ALA A 175 -7.52 -9.31 -24.76
C ALA A 175 -6.48 -10.05 -23.92
N MET A 176 -6.12 -11.29 -24.29
CA MET A 176 -5.10 -12.07 -23.62
C MET A 176 -3.71 -11.45 -23.79
N LYS A 177 -3.37 -10.96 -24.99
CA LYS A 177 -2.12 -10.25 -25.26
C LYS A 177 -2.01 -8.98 -24.42
N LYS A 178 -3.08 -8.19 -24.38
CA LYS A 178 -3.13 -6.98 -23.55
C LYS A 178 -2.98 -7.28 -22.06
N ALA A 179 -3.64 -8.33 -21.57
CA ALA A 179 -3.51 -8.79 -20.20
C ALA A 179 -2.08 -9.24 -19.87
N PHE A 180 -1.41 -9.91 -20.81
CA PHE A 180 0.01 -10.27 -20.69
C PHE A 180 0.90 -9.02 -20.60
N GLU A 181 0.75 -8.05 -21.51
CA GLU A 181 1.54 -6.82 -21.52
C GLU A 181 1.35 -6.00 -20.23
N GLU A 182 0.12 -5.87 -19.75
CA GLU A 182 -0.19 -5.22 -18.48
C GLU A 182 0.45 -5.96 -17.30
N PHE A 183 0.35 -7.30 -17.27
CA PHE A 183 0.96 -8.11 -16.22
C PHE A 183 2.48 -8.04 -16.22
N GLU A 184 3.11 -8.07 -17.40
CA GLU A 184 4.56 -7.92 -17.54
C GLU A 184 5.03 -6.55 -17.06
N ALA A 185 4.32 -5.47 -17.40
CA ALA A 185 4.59 -4.13 -16.90
C ALA A 185 4.52 -4.07 -15.36
N LEU A 186 3.54 -4.77 -14.75
CA LEU A 186 3.46 -4.90 -13.31
C LEU A 186 4.67 -5.66 -12.74
N VAL A 187 5.07 -6.78 -13.33
CA VAL A 187 6.27 -7.53 -12.87
C VAL A 187 7.51 -6.65 -12.94
N MET A 188 7.72 -5.92 -14.03
CA MET A 188 8.86 -5.02 -14.18
C MET A 188 8.84 -3.86 -13.17
N GLY A 189 7.66 -3.32 -12.86
CA GLY A 189 7.49 -2.21 -11.92
C GLY A 189 7.65 -2.55 -10.44
N HIS A 190 7.73 -3.84 -10.08
CA HIS A 190 7.85 -4.29 -8.69
C HIS A 190 9.21 -4.93 -8.41
N ASP A 191 9.58 -5.00 -7.13
CA ASP A 191 10.87 -5.52 -6.68
C ASP A 191 10.77 -7.01 -6.32
N VAL A 192 9.65 -7.39 -5.68
CA VAL A 192 9.35 -8.76 -5.27
C VAL A 192 7.99 -9.19 -5.80
N VAL A 193 7.94 -10.39 -6.38
CA VAL A 193 6.71 -11.00 -6.91
C VAL A 193 6.33 -12.21 -6.05
N PHE A 194 5.16 -12.18 -5.44
CA PHE A 194 4.63 -13.31 -4.67
C PHE A 194 3.64 -14.10 -5.53
N LEU A 195 3.92 -15.39 -5.73
CA LEU A 195 3.08 -16.31 -6.49
C LEU A 195 2.17 -17.06 -5.52
N LEU A 196 0.94 -16.57 -5.38
CA LEU A 196 -0.02 -16.96 -4.36
C LEU A 196 -1.32 -17.53 -4.97
N THR A 197 -1.25 -17.97 -6.22
CA THR A 197 -2.34 -18.64 -6.93
C THR A 197 -2.53 -20.07 -6.41
N ASP A 198 -3.69 -20.65 -6.71
CA ASP A 198 -4.16 -21.95 -6.22
C ASP A 198 -3.62 -23.15 -7.02
N THR A 199 -3.39 -22.98 -8.33
CA THR A 199 -2.92 -24.06 -9.22
C THR A 199 -1.43 -23.97 -9.55
N ARG A 200 -0.83 -25.05 -10.06
CA ARG A 200 0.58 -25.04 -10.50
C ARG A 200 0.73 -24.35 -11.84
N GLU A 201 -0.25 -24.53 -12.72
CA GLU A 201 -0.34 -24.03 -14.08
C GLU A 201 -0.35 -22.49 -14.09
N SER A 202 -1.12 -21.87 -13.19
CA SER A 202 -1.18 -20.41 -13.04
C SER A 202 0.13 -19.78 -12.54
N ARG A 203 1.05 -20.56 -11.96
CA ARG A 203 2.35 -20.06 -11.50
C ARG A 203 3.42 -20.05 -12.59
N TRP A 204 3.21 -20.75 -13.70
CA TRP A 204 4.19 -20.85 -14.77
C TRP A 204 4.55 -19.48 -15.36
N LEU A 205 3.55 -18.71 -15.79
CA LEU A 205 3.76 -17.42 -16.43
C LEU A 205 4.41 -16.39 -15.47
N PRO A 206 3.90 -16.18 -14.24
CA PRO A 206 4.57 -15.30 -13.27
C PRO A 206 6.01 -15.74 -12.95
N SER A 207 6.28 -17.05 -12.86
CA SER A 207 7.64 -17.55 -12.60
C SER A 207 8.58 -17.24 -13.75
N LEU A 208 8.12 -17.45 -14.99
CA LEU A 208 8.88 -17.18 -16.20
C LEU A 208 9.24 -15.69 -16.31
N LEU A 209 8.24 -14.81 -16.13
CA LEU A 209 8.46 -13.36 -16.21
C LEU A 209 9.38 -12.85 -15.09
N ALA A 210 9.20 -13.36 -13.86
CA ALA A 210 10.09 -13.01 -12.76
C ALA A 210 11.54 -13.42 -13.05
N ALA A 211 11.76 -14.61 -13.60
CA ALA A 211 13.09 -15.07 -13.99
C ALA A 211 13.68 -14.25 -15.15
N ALA A 212 12.89 -13.96 -16.19
CA ALA A 212 13.31 -13.19 -17.36
C ALA A 212 13.71 -11.75 -16.99
N HIS A 213 13.02 -11.14 -16.03
CA HIS A 213 13.25 -9.76 -15.58
C HIS A 213 14.13 -9.65 -14.32
N GLY A 214 14.76 -10.75 -13.88
CA GLY A 214 15.66 -10.76 -12.72
C GLY A 214 14.99 -10.36 -11.39
N LYS A 215 13.69 -10.65 -11.23
CA LYS A 215 12.90 -10.30 -10.05
C LYS A 215 12.99 -11.39 -8.99
N LEU A 216 13.00 -11.00 -7.71
CA LEU A 216 12.85 -11.96 -6.62
C LEU A 216 11.41 -12.48 -6.63
N ALA A 217 11.24 -13.77 -6.89
CA ALA A 217 9.94 -14.41 -6.84
C ALA A 217 9.83 -15.30 -5.60
N ILE A 218 8.72 -15.21 -4.87
CA ILE A 218 8.44 -16.06 -3.72
C ILE A 218 7.15 -16.82 -3.99
N THR A 219 7.25 -18.13 -4.10
CA THR A 219 6.11 -19.02 -4.28
C THR A 219 5.66 -19.58 -2.95
N ALA A 220 4.37 -19.47 -2.67
CA ALA A 220 3.74 -20.18 -1.57
C ALA A 220 2.61 -21.08 -2.11
N ALA A 221 2.57 -22.33 -1.66
CA ALA A 221 1.57 -23.31 -2.05
C ALA A 221 1.03 -24.05 -0.82
N LEU A 222 -0.25 -24.39 -0.87
CA LEU A 222 -0.93 -25.13 0.19
C LEU A 222 -1.33 -26.51 -0.33
N GLY A 223 -1.03 -27.54 0.45
CA GLY A 223 -1.69 -28.84 0.41
C GLY A 223 -2.82 -28.89 1.43
N PHE A 224 -3.32 -30.08 1.72
CA PHE A 224 -4.38 -30.27 2.72
C PHE A 224 -3.90 -29.96 4.14
N ASP A 225 -2.77 -30.54 4.54
CA ASP A 225 -2.14 -30.43 5.87
C ASP A 225 -0.68 -29.94 5.81
N SER A 226 -0.17 -29.68 4.61
CA SER A 226 1.21 -29.24 4.35
C SER A 226 1.25 -27.93 3.58
N TYR A 227 2.39 -27.23 3.60
CA TYR A 227 2.62 -26.07 2.75
C TYR A 227 4.06 -26.06 2.21
N LEU A 228 4.28 -25.34 1.12
CA LEU A 228 5.58 -25.09 0.51
C LEU A 228 5.78 -23.59 0.41
N VAL A 229 6.94 -23.09 0.85
CA VAL A 229 7.40 -21.73 0.55
C VAL A 229 8.79 -21.84 -0.07
N MET A 230 8.97 -21.25 -1.23
CA MET A 230 10.24 -21.26 -1.95
C MET A 230 10.54 -19.90 -2.57
N ARG A 231 11.82 -19.55 -2.63
CA ARG A 231 12.29 -18.38 -3.39
C ARG A 231 12.87 -18.82 -4.74
N HIS A 232 12.55 -18.07 -5.78
CA HIS A 232 13.09 -18.18 -7.12
C HIS A 232 14.04 -17.00 -7.37
N GLY A 233 15.09 -17.22 -8.15
CA GLY A 233 16.10 -16.22 -8.49
C GLY A 233 17.49 -16.60 -7.99
N ALA A 234 18.49 -16.24 -8.80
CA ALA A 234 19.90 -16.41 -8.46
C ALA A 234 20.26 -15.57 -7.22
N PRO A 235 21.24 -15.98 -6.40
CA PRO A 235 21.85 -15.07 -5.43
C PRO A 235 22.33 -13.81 -6.19
N PRO A 236 22.26 -12.61 -5.58
CA PRO A 236 22.79 -11.42 -6.21
C PRO A 236 24.26 -11.66 -6.57
N ASP A 237 24.64 -11.39 -7.82
CA ASP A 237 26.05 -11.23 -8.16
C ASP A 237 26.67 -10.25 -7.17
N SER A 238 27.86 -10.59 -6.69
CA SER A 238 28.45 -10.16 -5.42
C SER A 238 28.71 -8.66 -5.23
N ASP A 239 28.36 -7.79 -6.17
CA ASP A 239 28.87 -6.41 -6.19
C ASP A 239 27.83 -5.28 -6.30
N ASN A 240 26.52 -5.54 -6.43
CA ASN A 240 25.61 -4.41 -6.73
C ASN A 240 24.19 -4.43 -6.13
N CYS A 241 23.92 -5.21 -5.09
CA CYS A 241 22.63 -5.13 -4.38
C CYS A 241 22.84 -4.94 -2.87
N GLY A 242 22.34 -3.82 -2.35
CA GLY A 242 22.43 -3.46 -0.94
C GLY A 242 21.80 -4.55 -0.05
N SER A 243 22.67 -5.18 0.76
CA SER A 243 22.51 -5.65 2.15
C SER A 243 21.18 -6.22 2.68
N PHE A 244 20.17 -6.52 1.87
CA PHE A 244 18.85 -6.92 2.35
C PHE A 244 18.85 -8.32 2.99
N ILE A 245 19.74 -9.21 2.53
CA ILE A 245 19.84 -10.59 3.05
C ILE A 245 21.32 -11.00 3.14
N ARG A 246 22.11 -10.29 3.95
CA ARG A 246 23.25 -10.93 4.62
C ARG A 246 22.79 -11.26 6.03
N GLY A 247 22.15 -12.42 6.17
CA GLY A 247 22.12 -13.09 7.46
C GLY A 247 23.53 -13.59 7.71
N ASP A 248 24.30 -12.87 8.53
CA ASP A 248 25.52 -13.43 9.10
C ASP A 248 25.07 -14.65 9.92
N GLY A 249 25.34 -15.83 9.36
CA GLY A 249 25.13 -17.10 10.05
C GLY A 249 26.04 -17.16 11.26
N VAL A 250 25.48 -16.84 12.43
CA VAL A 250 26.00 -17.24 13.73
C VAL A 250 24.86 -17.99 14.41
N GLY A 251 24.97 -19.32 14.43
CA GLY A 251 23.99 -20.24 15.04
C GLY A 251 23.90 -21.54 14.27
#